data_AF-A0A8X6W0Y8-F1
#
_entry.id   AF-A0A8X6W0Y8-F1
#
_cell.length_a   1.000
_cell.length_b   1.000
_cell.length_c   1.000
_cell.angle_alpha   90.00
_cell.angle_beta   90.00
_cell.angle_gamma   90.00
#
_symmetry.space_group_name_H-M   'P 1'
#
loop_
_entity.id
_entity.type
_entity.pdbx_description
1 polymer ?
#
loop_
_entity_poly.entity_id
_entity_poly.type
_entity_poly.pdbx_seq_one_letter_code
_entity_poly.pdbx_strand_id
1 'polypeptide(L)' 'MAVTNRSVTSRTIAQYIESVTHHSVSALTIRRRLQQSGLAGRRPLLGLPLTHNHRRPHLQLCDERRM' A
#
# COMPACT_ATOMS: atom_id res chain seq x y z
N MET A 1 -14.51 7.51 8.00
CA MET A 1 -13.51 6.54 7.51
C MET A 1 -12.36 7.32 6.92
N ALA A 2 -11.21 7.40 7.60
CA ALA A 2 -10.04 8.07 7.01
C ALA A 2 -9.54 7.20 5.84
N VAL A 3 -9.67 7.70 4.61
CA VAL A 3 -9.13 7.03 3.42
C VAL A 3 -7.61 7.09 3.51
N THR A 4 -6.99 6.07 4.11
CA THR A 4 -5.53 5.95 4.10
C THR A 4 -5.08 5.58 2.70
N ASN A 5 -4.53 6.54 1.96
CA ASN A 5 -3.95 6.28 0.66
C ASN A 5 -2.62 5.51 0.82
N ARG A 6 -2.68 4.19 0.60
CA ARG A 6 -1.54 3.27 0.79
C ARG A 6 -0.51 3.28 -0.33
N SER A 7 -0.72 4.04 -1.41
CA SER A 7 0.26 4.18 -2.52
C SER A 7 1.18 5.38 -2.36
N VAL A 8 0.92 6.26 -1.39
CA VAL A 8 1.71 7.47 -1.18
C VAL A 8 3.11 7.13 -0.65
N THR A 9 4.13 7.70 -1.29
CA THR A 9 5.53 7.50 -0.88
C THR A 9 5.97 8.51 0.18
N SER A 10 6.99 8.18 0.96
CA SER A 10 7.59 9.11 1.93
C SER A 10 8.11 10.41 1.28
N ARG A 11 8.51 10.35 0.00
CA ARG A 11 8.96 11.53 -0.75
C ARG A 11 7.79 12.46 -1.10
N THR A 12 6.67 11.90 -1.53
CA THR A 12 5.44 12.66 -1.82
C THR A 12 4.94 13.35 -0.56
N ILE A 13 4.98 12.68 0.60
CA ILE A 13 4.62 13.28 1.89
C ILE A 13 5.57 14.42 2.26
N ALA A 14 6.88 14.24 2.06
CA ALA A 14 7.86 15.29 2.31
C ALA A 14 7.60 16.55 1.47
N GLN A 15 7.35 16.38 0.17
CA GLN A 15 7.00 17.49 -0.74
C GLN A 15 5.71 18.18 -0.33
N TYR A 16 4.71 17.41 0.08
CA TYR A 16 3.45 17.97 0.57
C TYR A 16 3.65 18.80 1.84
N ILE A 17 4.38 18.28 2.83
CA ILE A 17 4.70 19.01 4.06
C ILE A 17 5.47 20.29 3.75
N GLU A 18 6.47 20.23 2.88
CA GLU A 18 7.23 21.40 2.45
C GLU A 18 6.33 22.44 1.78
N SER A 19 5.39 22.03 0.92
CA SER A 19 4.45 22.94 0.28
C SER A 19 3.48 23.62 1.26
N VAL A 20 3.10 22.96 2.34
CA VAL A 20 2.12 23.45 3.32
C VAL A 20 2.77 24.25 4.44
N THR A 21 3.97 23.84 4.86
CA THR A 21 4.65 24.41 6.04
C THR A 21 5.85 25.27 5.68
N HIS A 22 6.32 25.26 4.43
CA HIS A 22 7.57 25.88 3.98
C HIS A 22 8.83 25.38 4.70
N HIS A 23 8.74 24.21 5.37
CA HIS A 23 9.86 23.56 6.03
C HIS A 23 10.20 22.27 5.30
N SER A 24 11.47 22.12 4.91
CA SER A 24 11.95 20.90 4.26
C SER A 24 12.14 19.79 5.29
N VAL A 25 11.62 18.60 4.97
CA VAL A 25 11.76 17.41 5.81
C VAL A 25 12.30 16.27 4.97
N SER A 26 13.30 15.55 5.48
CA SER A 26 13.86 14.42 4.74
C SER A 26 12.84 13.28 4.62
N ALA A 27 12.83 12.60 3.47
CA ALA A 27 12.00 11.41 3.26
C ALA A 27 12.33 10.29 4.26
N LEU A 28 13.57 10.23 4.77
CA LEU A 28 13.99 9.29 5.81
C LEU A 28 13.29 9.58 7.15
N THR A 29 13.18 10.86 7.52
CA THR A 29 12.46 11.29 8.72
C THR A 29 11.01 10.86 8.66
N ILE A 30 10.35 11.09 7.51
CA ILE A 30 8.96 10.65 7.29
C ILE A 30 8.84 9.13 7.39
N ARG A 31 9.72 8.37 6.73
CA ARG A 31 9.72 6.90 6.81
C ARG A 31 9.83 6.39 8.26
N ARG A 32 10.75 6.96 9.06
CA ARG A 32 10.92 6.59 10.47
C ARG A 32 9.66 6.87 11.28
N ARG A 33 9.02 8.02 11.07
CA ARG A 33 7.75 8.38 11.72
C ARG A 33 6.62 7.42 11.35
N LEU A 34 6.50 7.08 10.07
CA LEU A 34 5.52 6.09 9.59
C LEU A 34 5.73 4.74 10.28
N GLN A 35 6.98 4.24 10.34
CA GLN A 35 7.29 2.98 11.02
C GLN A 35 6.98 3.02 12.52
N GLN A 36 7.29 4.12 13.22
CA GLN A 36 6.93 4.32 14.63
C GLN A 36 5.42 4.25 14.85
N SER A 37 4.63 4.77 13.90
CA SER A 37 3.17 4.68 13.93
C SER A 37 2.59 3.34 13.45
N GLY A 38 3.44 2.34 13.15
CA GLY A 38 3.02 1.04 12.63
C GLY A 38 2.66 1.03 11.14
N LEU A 39 2.90 2.12 10.42
CA LEU A 39 2.68 2.22 8.98
C LEU A 39 3.93 1.76 8.23
N ALA A 40 3.85 0.54 7.68
CA ALA A 40 4.85 -0.01 6.78
C ALA A 40 4.28 -0.15 5.37
N GLY A 41 5.15 0.01 4.37
CA GLY A 41 4.78 -0.30 2.99
C GLY A 41 4.48 -1.79 2.86
N ARG A 42 3.29 -2.13 2.37
CA ARG A 42 2.99 -3.52 2.00
C ARG A 42 3.72 -3.82 0.71
N ARG A 43 4.73 -4.71 0.76
CA ARG A 43 5.28 -5.29 -0.46
C ARG A 43 4.17 -6.14 -1.07
N PRO A 44 3.74 -5.90 -2.32
CA PRO A 44 2.82 -6.82 -2.96
C PRO A 44 3.50 -8.20 -2.98
N LEU A 45 2.85 -9.20 -2.40
CA LEU A 45 3.23 -10.58 -2.64
C LEU A 45 3.10 -10.77 -4.15
N LEU A 46 4.19 -11.23 -4.79
CA LEU A 46 4.25 -11.44 -6.23
C LEU A 46 3.34 -12.62 -6.58
N GLY A 47 2.03 -12.40 -6.58
CA GLY A 47 1.06 -13.33 -7.12
C GLY A 47 1.05 -13.20 -8.63
N LEU A 48 1.03 -14.32 -9.34
CA LEU A 48 0.71 -14.30 -10.76
C LEU A 48 -0.65 -13.62 -10.91
N PRO A 49 -0.77 -12.56 -11.73
CA PRO A 49 -2.06 -11.93 -11.94
C PRO A 49 -3.01 -12.99 -12.51
N LEU A 50 -4.06 -13.31 -11.76
CA LEU A 50 -5.14 -14.16 -12.26
C LEU A 50 -5.79 -13.40 -13.41
N THR A 51 -5.54 -13.85 -14.63
CA THR A 51 -6.23 -13.35 -15.82
C THR A 51 -7.73 -13.63 -15.68
N HIS A 52 -8.56 -12.90 -16.43
CA HIS A 52 -10.01 -13.08 -16.41
C HIS A 52 -10.42 -14.56 -16.59
N ASN A 53 -9.70 -15.28 -17.45
CA ASN A 53 -9.94 -16.68 -17.76
C ASN A 53 -9.63 -17.62 -16.57
N HIS A 54 -8.72 -17.25 -15.67
CA HIS A 54 -8.34 -18.07 -14.53
C HIS A 54 -9.17 -17.77 -13.27
N ARG A 55 -9.74 -16.57 -13.14
CA ARG A 55 -10.49 -16.16 -11.93
C ARG A 55 -11.70 -17.04 -11.65
N ARG A 56 -12.54 -17.29 -12.65
CA ARG A 56 -13.79 -18.07 -12.48
C ARG A 56 -13.54 -19.53 -12.11
N PRO A 57 -12.69 -20.28 -12.84
CA PRO A 57 -12.37 -21.67 -12.48
C PRO A 57 -11.74 -21.81 -11.09
N HIS A 58 -10.85 -20.89 -10.70
CA HIS A 58 -10.24 -20.92 -9.37
C HIS A 58 -11.25 -20.71 -8.24
N LEU A 59 -12.24 -19.83 -8.44
CA LEU A 59 -13.30 -19.63 -7.46
C LEU A 59 -14.17 -20.89 -7.32
N GLN A 60 -14.59 -21.47 -8.44
CA GLN A 60 -15.38 -22.71 -8.43
C GLN A 60 -14.65 -23.85 -7.70
N LEU A 61 -13.37 -24.05 -7.99
CA LEU A 61 -12.55 -25.07 -7.30
C LEU A 61 -12.45 -24.82 -5.79
N CYS A 62 -12.32 -23.56 -5.37
CA CYS A 62 -12.30 -23.22 -3.95
C CYS A 62 -13.65 -23.48 -3.28
N ASP A 63 -14.76 -23.17 -3.95
CA ASP A 63 -16.11 -23.40 -3.43
C ASP A 63 -16.42 -24.91 -3.33
N GLU A 64 -16.02 -25.71 -4.32
CA GLU A 64 -16.12 -27.17 -4.30
C GLU A 64 -15.36 -27.80 -3.12
N ARG A 65 -14.17 -27.27 -2.81
CA ARG A 65 -13.34 -27.75 -1.69
C ARG A 65 -13.82 -27.29 -0.31
N ARG A 66 -14.78 -26.37 -0.27
CA ARG A 66 -15.34 -25.82 0.97
C ARG A 66 -16.60 -26.56 1.43
N MET A 67 -17.18 -27.38 0.54
CA MET A 67 -18.18 -28.40 0.86
C MET A 67 -17.52 -29.69 1.34
#